data_AF-A0A821GTF3-F1
#
_entry.id   AF-A0A821GTF3-F1
#
_cell.length_a   1.000
_cell.length_b   1.000
_cell.length_c   1.000
_cell.angle_alpha   90.00
_cell.angle_beta   90.00
_cell.angle_gamma   90.00
#
_symmetry.space_group_name_H-M   'P 1'
#
loop_
_entity.id
_entity.type
_entity.pdbx_description
1 polymer ?
#
loop_
_entity_poly.entity_id
_entity_poly.type
_entity_poly.pdbx_seq_one_letter_code
_entity_poly.pdbx_strand_id
1 'polypeptide(L)'
;MFETLLTSLGKASMTSNYYDQIRIICQQIETLKWLLTSIQFTPITHFDPKVHRVDQKAKLYLQQASLDVQNMITIEVAADGNCLYNSIICLSGNTVSTPSELRVRCLIELVKNENFYHNRFAHIVGPVNEAIKNIARNFSFSELYEIAALSNVLNCNIQSVYPTIDYRSDLNIMNNTFEHAQCSIASKTICLFWTHTESETEARRSNAGNWSPNHFVQLLLPSDNSQSQNHLSQPKISDAGSTPTKATTKNNTLTQVRIPEFNADDNEMQPFQVPSTVITTTNEITTPRTKHRLQLVETCTSFENTIVEQKRMQARERMAAKRAASTPEEAERQHIFARERNAARRATLTPKEIEQQRSLAVDRSMAKRATGTPIEAEEQRVLASERTATRRATRVSEETKQQQTVA
;
A
#
# COMPACT_ATOMS: atom_id res chain seq x y z
N MET A 1 -14.31 0.97 3.08
CA MET A 1 -13.93 2.39 3.24
C MET A 1 -12.43 2.57 3.04
N PHE A 2 -11.58 1.91 3.84
CA PHE A 2 -10.12 2.01 3.67
C PHE A 2 -9.64 1.58 2.28
N GLU A 3 -10.28 0.59 1.64
CA GLU A 3 -9.99 0.24 0.23
C GLU A 3 -10.26 1.41 -0.74
N THR A 4 -11.33 2.16 -0.53
CA THR A 4 -11.65 3.35 -1.34
C THR A 4 -10.61 4.45 -1.11
N LEU A 5 -10.23 4.70 0.15
CA LEU A 5 -9.16 5.65 0.48
C LEU A 5 -7.83 5.24 -0.16
N LEU A 6 -7.45 3.96 -0.05
CA LEU A 6 -6.25 3.42 -0.65
C LEU A 6 -6.28 3.50 -2.17
N THR A 7 -7.44 3.30 -2.80
CA THR A 7 -7.61 3.50 -4.25
C THR A 7 -7.36 4.96 -4.64
N SER A 8 -7.88 5.92 -3.88
CA SER A 8 -7.65 7.35 -4.11
C SER A 8 -6.18 7.74 -3.93
N LEU A 9 -5.53 7.24 -2.87
CA LEU A 9 -4.10 7.41 -2.62
C LEU A 9 -3.25 6.80 -3.75
N GLY A 10 -3.63 5.62 -4.23
CA GLY A 10 -2.98 4.96 -5.37
C GLY A 10 -3.09 5.78 -6.65
N LYS A 11 -4.25 6.38 -6.93
CA LYS A 11 -4.41 7.33 -8.06
C LYS A 11 -3.52 8.56 -7.89
N ALA A 12 -3.44 9.13 -6.68
CA ALA A 12 -2.58 10.26 -6.38
C ALA A 12 -1.09 9.94 -6.61
N SER A 13 -0.64 8.73 -6.25
CA SER A 13 0.73 8.22 -6.43
C SER A 13 1.22 8.20 -7.89
N MET A 14 0.29 8.26 -8.86
CA MET A 14 0.58 8.22 -10.30
C MET A 14 0.65 9.61 -10.94
N THR A 15 0.53 10.68 -10.14
CA THR A 15 0.56 12.05 -10.64
C THR A 15 1.96 12.66 -10.53
N SER A 16 2.23 13.73 -11.30
CA SER A 16 3.52 14.43 -11.25
C SER A 16 3.76 15.16 -9.92
N ASN A 17 2.68 15.54 -9.22
CA ASN A 17 2.70 16.15 -7.90
C ASN A 17 2.12 15.18 -6.84
N TYR A 18 2.52 13.91 -6.93
CA TYR A 18 1.96 12.84 -6.09
C TYR A 18 2.04 13.17 -4.60
N TYR A 19 3.15 13.79 -4.18
CA TYR A 19 3.44 14.03 -2.76
C TYR A 19 2.42 14.99 -2.14
N ASP A 20 2.19 16.14 -2.78
CA ASP A 20 1.22 17.12 -2.34
C ASP A 20 -0.20 16.54 -2.31
N GLN A 21 -0.57 15.74 -3.34
CA GLN A 21 -1.89 15.12 -3.39
C GLN A 21 -2.09 14.09 -2.27
N ILE A 22 -1.10 13.23 -2.02
CA ILE A 22 -1.16 12.26 -0.91
C ILE A 22 -1.25 13.00 0.42
N ARG A 23 -0.45 14.06 0.62
CA ARG A 23 -0.48 14.86 1.84
C ARG A 23 -1.85 15.50 2.09
N ILE A 24 -2.46 16.09 1.07
CA ILE A 24 -3.82 16.67 1.16
C ILE A 24 -4.84 15.59 1.55
N ILE A 25 -4.78 14.41 0.92
CA ILE A 25 -5.70 13.30 1.24
C ILE A 25 -5.49 12.83 2.68
N CYS A 26 -4.24 12.65 3.13
CA CYS A 26 -3.94 12.27 4.51
C CYS A 26 -4.50 13.30 5.50
N GLN A 27 -4.26 14.60 5.28
CA GLN A 27 -4.79 15.68 6.12
C GLN A 27 -6.33 15.66 6.19
N GLN A 28 -7.01 15.39 5.08
CA GLN A 28 -8.47 15.24 5.07
C GLN A 28 -8.91 14.04 5.89
N ILE A 29 -8.22 12.90 5.80
CA ILE A 29 -8.51 11.72 6.63
C ILE A 29 -8.29 12.04 8.12
N GLU A 30 -7.29 12.84 8.48
CA GLU A 30 -7.04 13.22 9.88
C GLU A 30 -8.21 13.99 10.52
N THR A 31 -8.96 14.75 9.72
CA THR A 31 -10.17 15.43 10.22
C THR A 31 -11.25 14.44 10.70
N LEU A 32 -11.20 13.19 10.23
CA LEU A 32 -12.10 12.11 10.60
C LEU A 32 -11.53 11.37 11.81
N LYS A 33 -11.56 12.02 12.99
CA LYS A 33 -10.97 11.48 14.25
C LYS A 33 -11.30 10.01 14.55
N TRP A 34 -12.50 9.55 14.18
CA TRP A 34 -12.93 8.17 14.38
C TRP A 34 -12.16 7.14 13.53
N LEU A 35 -11.62 7.54 12.37
CA LEU A 35 -10.73 6.70 11.55
C LEU A 35 -9.33 6.58 12.14
N LEU A 36 -8.94 7.54 12.98
CA LEU A 36 -7.65 7.57 13.66
C LEU A 36 -7.72 7.08 15.11
N THR A 37 -8.86 6.50 15.52
CA THR A 37 -8.92 5.83 16.82
C THR A 37 -7.83 4.77 16.88
N SER A 38 -7.10 4.76 18.01
CA SER A 38 -6.00 3.83 18.24
C SER A 38 -6.47 2.39 18.07
N ILE A 39 -5.68 1.59 17.38
CA ILE A 39 -5.96 0.16 17.21
C ILE A 39 -5.68 -0.51 18.56
N GLN A 40 -6.70 -1.16 19.12
CA GLN A 40 -6.55 -2.03 20.28
C GLN A 40 -5.88 -3.34 19.82
N PHE A 41 -4.55 -3.31 19.73
CA PHE A 41 -3.76 -4.43 19.24
C PHE A 41 -3.20 -5.24 20.41
N THR A 42 -3.72 -6.46 20.57
CA THR A 42 -3.21 -7.44 21.54
C THR A 42 -2.66 -8.62 20.75
N PRO A 43 -1.35 -8.63 20.42
CA PRO A 43 -0.79 -9.65 19.55
C PRO A 43 -0.85 -11.03 20.21
N ILE A 44 -1.22 -12.03 19.41
CA ILE A 44 -0.95 -13.44 19.72
C ILE A 44 0.56 -13.66 19.61
N THR A 45 1.16 -14.23 20.66
CA THR A 45 2.61 -14.46 20.74
C THR A 45 3.01 -15.93 20.67
N HIS A 46 2.04 -16.83 20.80
CA HIS A 46 2.26 -18.27 20.79
C HIS A 46 1.56 -18.89 19.58
N PHE A 47 2.21 -19.89 19.00
CA PHE A 47 1.66 -20.68 17.92
C PHE A 47 0.47 -21.50 18.44
N ASP A 48 -0.60 -21.59 17.65
CA ASP A 48 -1.73 -22.49 17.89
C ASP A 48 -1.98 -23.24 16.59
N PRO A 49 -1.76 -24.57 16.52
CA PRO A 49 -1.96 -25.36 15.30
C PRO A 49 -3.41 -25.40 14.83
N LYS A 50 -4.40 -24.99 15.64
CA LYS A 50 -5.80 -24.89 15.23
C LYS A 50 -6.10 -23.64 14.42
N VAL A 51 -5.31 -22.59 14.62
CA VAL A 51 -5.51 -21.26 14.01
C VAL A 51 -4.43 -20.98 12.97
N HIS A 52 -3.20 -21.37 13.26
CA HIS A 52 -2.02 -21.07 12.46
C HIS A 52 -1.54 -22.27 11.65
N ARG A 53 -1.04 -21.98 10.45
CA ARG A 53 -0.32 -22.93 9.61
C ARG A 53 1.15 -22.54 9.56
N VAL A 54 2.02 -23.55 9.45
CA VAL A 54 3.47 -23.32 9.38
C VAL A 54 3.87 -23.01 7.95
N ASP A 55 4.58 -21.91 7.74
CA ASP A 55 5.22 -21.63 6.46
C ASP A 55 6.48 -22.49 6.31
N GLN A 56 6.39 -23.53 5.47
CA GLN A 56 7.49 -24.48 5.29
C GLN A 56 8.70 -23.86 4.58
N LYS A 57 8.51 -22.86 3.70
CA LYS A 57 9.61 -22.20 2.99
C LYS A 57 10.34 -21.26 3.93
N ALA A 58 9.61 -20.43 4.66
CA ALA A 58 10.18 -19.55 5.68
C ALA A 58 10.88 -20.34 6.79
N LYS A 59 10.40 -21.55 7.14
CA LYS A 59 11.08 -22.42 8.11
C LYS A 59 12.50 -22.79 7.69
N LEU A 60 12.74 -22.98 6.38
CA LEU A 60 14.09 -23.25 5.87
C LEU A 60 15.00 -22.02 6.03
N TYR A 61 14.47 -20.83 5.75
CA TYR A 61 15.19 -19.57 5.97
C TYR A 61 15.48 -19.31 7.45
N LEU A 62 14.57 -19.68 8.36
CA LEU A 62 14.74 -19.47 9.80
C LEU A 62 15.96 -20.21 10.36
N GLN A 63 16.36 -21.34 9.77
CA GLN A 63 17.59 -22.07 10.14
C GLN A 63 18.85 -21.23 9.93
N GLN A 64 18.77 -20.21 9.08
CA GLN A 64 19.85 -19.27 8.78
C GLN A 64 19.68 -17.94 9.54
N ALA A 65 18.73 -17.82 10.48
CA ALA A 65 18.55 -16.63 11.32
C ALA A 65 19.40 -16.69 12.59
N SER A 66 19.32 -15.66 13.43
CA SER A 66 20.02 -15.62 14.72
C SER A 66 19.48 -16.69 15.71
N LEU A 67 20.37 -17.23 16.54
CA LEU A 67 20.08 -18.38 17.42
C LEU A 67 18.90 -18.15 18.39
N ASP A 68 18.67 -16.90 18.79
CA ASP A 68 17.61 -16.50 19.71
C ASP A 68 16.20 -16.67 19.14
N VAL A 69 16.06 -16.74 17.82
CA VAL A 69 14.76 -16.90 17.14
C VAL A 69 14.60 -18.22 16.38
N GLN A 70 15.66 -19.03 16.27
CA GLN A 70 15.63 -20.30 15.51
C GLN A 70 14.63 -21.33 16.07
N ASN A 71 14.28 -21.24 17.35
CA ASN A 71 13.29 -22.11 17.99
C ASN A 71 11.84 -21.62 17.81
N MET A 72 11.62 -20.47 17.17
CA MET A 72 10.29 -19.95 16.88
C MET A 72 9.66 -20.67 15.68
N ILE A 73 8.36 -20.43 15.49
CA ILE A 73 7.57 -21.04 14.41
C ILE A 73 7.14 -19.95 13.42
N THR A 74 7.50 -20.15 12.15
CA THR A 74 7.06 -19.30 11.03
C THR A 74 5.60 -19.58 10.69
N ILE A 75 4.77 -18.54 10.61
CA ILE A 75 3.37 -18.68 10.19
C ILE A 75 3.18 -18.39 8.70
N GLU A 76 2.32 -19.18 8.05
CA GLU A 76 1.95 -18.99 6.64
C GLU A 76 1.17 -17.69 6.46
N VAL A 77 1.63 -16.86 5.51
CA VAL A 77 1.02 -15.56 5.17
C VAL A 77 0.84 -15.48 3.66
N ALA A 78 -0.24 -14.84 3.21
CA ALA A 78 -0.45 -14.63 1.77
C ALA A 78 0.63 -13.70 1.17
N ALA A 79 1.28 -14.16 0.09
CA ALA A 79 2.34 -13.45 -0.61
C ALA A 79 1.82 -12.62 -1.80
N ASP A 80 0.89 -11.70 -1.52
CA ASP A 80 0.17 -10.90 -2.53
C ASP A 80 0.69 -9.45 -2.63
N GLY A 81 1.87 -9.15 -2.07
CA GLY A 81 2.35 -7.78 -1.90
C GLY A 81 1.77 -7.06 -0.67
N ASN A 82 0.82 -7.65 0.05
CA ASN A 82 0.34 -7.16 1.35
C ASN A 82 0.85 -8.00 2.52
N CYS A 83 1.83 -8.88 2.28
CA CYS A 83 2.30 -9.84 3.27
C CYS A 83 2.69 -9.21 4.62
N LEU A 84 3.28 -8.01 4.64
CA LEU A 84 3.53 -7.28 5.91
C LEU A 84 2.24 -7.06 6.72
N TYR A 85 1.18 -6.58 6.08
CA TYR A 85 -0.08 -6.29 6.78
C TYR A 85 -0.87 -7.55 7.08
N ASN A 86 -0.84 -8.54 6.17
CA ASN A 86 -1.43 -9.86 6.40
C ASN A 86 -0.77 -10.54 7.62
N SER A 87 0.55 -10.39 7.78
CA SER A 87 1.28 -10.96 8.91
C SER A 87 0.83 -10.34 10.24
N ILE A 88 0.53 -9.04 10.29
CA ILE A 88 -0.08 -8.41 11.48
C ILE A 88 -1.48 -8.95 11.75
N ILE A 89 -2.31 -9.10 10.72
CA ILE A 89 -3.69 -9.57 10.87
C ILE A 89 -3.73 -10.98 11.46
N CYS A 90 -2.79 -11.84 11.09
CA CYS A 90 -2.65 -13.16 11.71
C CYS A 90 -2.40 -13.09 13.23
N LEU A 91 -1.85 -11.99 13.75
CA LEU A 91 -1.62 -11.79 15.19
C LEU A 91 -2.76 -11.08 15.90
N SER A 92 -3.67 -10.44 15.16
CA SER A 92 -4.70 -9.56 15.70
C SER A 92 -5.81 -10.29 16.46
N GLY A 93 -5.88 -11.62 16.38
CA GLY A 93 -6.92 -12.42 17.01
C GLY A 93 -8.31 -11.98 16.56
N ASN A 94 -9.10 -11.43 17.48
CA ASN A 94 -10.46 -10.95 17.22
C ASN A 94 -10.53 -9.51 16.68
N THR A 95 -9.41 -8.79 16.60
CA THR A 95 -9.40 -7.41 16.10
C THR A 95 -9.63 -7.39 14.59
N VAL A 96 -10.73 -6.76 14.18
CA VAL A 96 -11.14 -6.64 12.78
C VAL A 96 -10.35 -5.49 12.12
N SER A 97 -9.11 -5.78 11.70
CA SER A 97 -8.32 -4.89 10.85
C SER A 97 -8.13 -5.51 9.48
N THR A 98 -8.03 -4.66 8.44
CA THR A 98 -7.80 -5.10 7.06
C THR A 98 -6.42 -4.64 6.57
N PRO A 99 -5.83 -5.29 5.55
CA PRO A 99 -4.53 -4.86 5.03
C PRO A 99 -4.57 -3.42 4.53
N SER A 100 -5.66 -3.05 3.86
CA SER A 100 -5.92 -1.70 3.37
C SER A 100 -6.00 -0.67 4.50
N GLU A 101 -6.60 -1.02 5.64
CA GLU A 101 -6.63 -0.12 6.81
C GLU A 101 -5.23 0.12 7.37
N LEU A 102 -4.47 -0.94 7.64
CA LEU A 102 -3.12 -0.82 8.18
C LEU A 102 -2.22 -0.01 7.25
N ARG A 103 -2.27 -0.27 5.93
CA ARG A 103 -1.51 0.49 4.94
C ARG A 103 -1.86 1.98 4.93
N VAL A 104 -3.15 2.32 4.94
CA VAL A 104 -3.58 3.74 4.97
C VAL A 104 -3.10 4.41 6.26
N ARG A 105 -3.19 3.73 7.41
CA ARG A 105 -2.69 4.26 8.69
C ARG A 105 -1.18 4.46 8.70
N CYS A 106 -0.41 3.52 8.15
CA CYS A 106 1.05 3.69 7.96
C CYS A 106 1.36 4.90 7.08
N LEU A 107 0.60 5.12 6.01
CA LEU A 107 0.80 6.26 5.13
C LEU A 107 0.54 7.59 5.85
N ILE A 108 -0.53 7.67 6.64
CA ILE A 108 -0.85 8.85 7.45
C ILE A 108 0.25 9.11 8.47
N GLU A 109 0.70 8.07 9.18
CA GLU A 109 1.79 8.13 10.14
C GLU A 109 3.10 8.67 9.53
N LEU A 110 3.49 8.16 8.36
CA LEU A 110 4.68 8.63 7.64
C LEU A 110 4.56 10.09 7.19
N VAL A 111 3.42 10.48 6.62
CA VAL A 111 3.19 11.86 6.16
C VAL A 111 3.19 12.83 7.33
N LYS A 112 2.55 12.46 8.45
CA LYS A 112 2.44 13.30 9.64
C LYS A 112 3.79 13.53 10.31
N ASN A 113 4.61 12.47 10.39
CA ASN A 113 5.89 12.48 11.07
C ASN A 113 7.08 12.42 10.09
N GLU A 114 6.92 12.98 8.88
CA GLU A 114 7.91 12.87 7.79
C GLU A 114 9.34 13.20 8.25
N ASN A 115 9.52 14.32 8.95
CA ASN A 115 10.84 14.77 9.41
C ASN A 115 11.52 13.76 10.32
N PHE A 116 10.76 13.06 11.18
CA PHE A 116 11.29 12.02 12.05
C PHE A 116 11.85 10.85 11.22
N TYR A 117 11.05 10.34 10.28
CA TYR A 117 11.45 9.23 9.41
C TYR A 117 12.58 9.62 8.46
N HIS A 118 12.58 10.85 7.95
CA HIS A 118 13.64 11.39 7.11
C HIS A 118 14.97 11.39 7.85
N ASN A 119 15.02 12.07 8.99
CA ASN A 119 16.23 12.21 9.79
C ASN A 119 16.78 10.86 10.25
N ARG A 120 15.89 9.92 10.61
CA ARG A 120 16.29 8.63 11.17
C ARG A 120 16.72 7.61 10.12
N PHE A 121 16.08 7.57 8.94
CA PHE A 121 16.21 6.44 8.03
C PHE A 121 16.64 6.81 6.60
N ALA A 122 16.53 8.08 6.17
CA ALA A 122 16.69 8.41 4.75
C ALA A 122 18.11 8.15 4.21
N HIS A 123 19.12 8.23 5.08
CA HIS A 123 20.51 7.93 4.73
C HIS A 123 20.78 6.43 4.52
N ILE A 124 19.87 5.55 4.94
CA ILE A 124 20.00 4.09 4.83
C ILE A 124 19.02 3.52 3.80
N VAL A 125 17.75 3.95 3.88
CA VAL A 125 16.64 3.39 3.10
C VAL A 125 16.37 4.20 1.83
N GLY A 126 16.73 5.49 1.82
CA GLY A 126 16.46 6.41 0.73
C GLY A 126 15.33 7.40 1.03
N PRO A 127 14.85 8.16 0.01
CA PRO A 127 13.92 9.26 0.23
C PRO A 127 12.53 8.82 0.72
N VAL A 128 12.06 9.42 1.82
CA VAL A 128 10.74 9.12 2.43
C VAL A 128 9.58 9.34 1.46
N ASN A 129 9.67 10.35 0.59
CA ASN A 129 8.62 10.67 -0.38
C ASN A 129 8.41 9.56 -1.42
N GLU A 130 9.49 8.89 -1.88
CA GLU A 130 9.35 7.73 -2.78
C GLU A 130 8.77 6.51 -2.05
N ALA A 131 9.10 6.32 -0.77
CA ALA A 131 8.44 5.30 0.05
C ALA A 131 6.93 5.58 0.20
N ILE A 132 6.53 6.81 0.54
CA ILE A 132 5.13 7.25 0.63
C ILE A 132 4.39 7.00 -0.69
N LYS A 133 5.01 7.29 -1.84
CA LYS A 133 4.45 7.02 -3.16
C LYS A 133 4.23 5.54 -3.41
N ASN A 134 5.18 4.69 -3.02
CA ASN A 134 5.08 3.25 -3.19
C ASN A 134 3.98 2.67 -2.29
N ILE A 135 3.96 3.02 -1.01
CA ILE A 135 2.97 2.59 -0.01
C ILE A 135 1.55 2.97 -0.42
N ALA A 136 1.36 4.11 -1.09
CA ALA A 136 0.05 4.52 -1.56
C ALA A 136 -0.57 3.55 -2.59
N ARG A 137 0.22 2.65 -3.19
CA ARG A 137 -0.26 1.65 -4.16
C ARG A 137 -0.64 0.36 -3.43
N ASN A 138 -1.86 -0.11 -3.64
CA ASN A 138 -2.25 -1.41 -3.11
C ASN A 138 -1.37 -2.51 -3.73
N PHE A 139 -1.05 -3.55 -2.96
CA PHE A 139 -0.18 -4.67 -3.34
C PHE A 139 1.28 -4.29 -3.66
N SER A 140 1.73 -3.08 -3.30
CA SER A 140 3.17 -2.76 -3.32
C SER A 140 3.89 -3.52 -2.20
N PHE A 141 5.05 -4.09 -2.52
CA PHE A 141 5.94 -4.64 -1.51
C PHE A 141 6.29 -3.58 -0.47
N SER A 142 6.32 -4.01 0.79
CA SER A 142 6.65 -3.14 1.92
C SER A 142 8.14 -3.13 2.21
N GLU A 143 8.63 -1.99 2.68
CA GLU A 143 10.03 -1.78 3.06
C GLU A 143 10.15 -1.40 4.56
N LEU A 144 11.32 -0.93 4.96
CA LEU A 144 11.64 -0.62 6.36
C LEU A 144 10.81 0.55 6.92
N TYR A 145 10.41 1.51 6.07
CA TYR A 145 9.57 2.63 6.48
C TYR A 145 8.22 2.17 7.00
N GLU A 146 7.61 1.19 6.34
CA GLU A 146 6.33 0.62 6.75
C GLU A 146 6.45 -0.11 8.07
N ILE A 147 7.54 -0.86 8.31
CA ILE A 147 7.77 -1.55 9.60
C ILE A 147 7.89 -0.51 10.73
N ALA A 148 8.67 0.55 10.52
CA ALA A 148 8.83 1.62 11.50
C ALA A 148 7.54 2.41 11.74
N ALA A 149 6.75 2.68 10.69
CA ALA A 149 5.45 3.33 10.84
C ALA A 149 4.44 2.42 11.53
N LEU A 150 4.46 1.13 11.22
CA LEU A 150 3.54 0.15 11.77
C LEU A 150 3.77 -0.08 13.27
N SER A 151 5.02 0.01 13.77
CA SER A 151 5.28 -0.04 15.21
C SER A 151 4.56 1.08 15.96
N ASN A 152 4.54 2.29 15.41
CA ASN A 152 3.79 3.44 15.93
C ASN A 152 2.27 3.25 15.79
N VAL A 153 1.78 2.82 14.62
CA VAL A 153 0.35 2.59 14.37
C VAL A 153 -0.24 1.54 15.33
N LEU A 154 0.53 0.51 15.67
CA LEU A 154 0.11 -0.57 16.56
C LEU A 154 0.43 -0.31 18.04
N ASN A 155 1.20 0.74 18.36
CA ASN A 155 1.79 0.97 19.69
C ASN A 155 2.53 -0.28 20.22
N CYS A 156 3.31 -0.91 19.35
CA CYS A 156 3.97 -2.19 19.60
C CYS A 156 5.37 -2.17 18.98
N ASN A 157 6.36 -2.71 19.69
CA ASN A 157 7.69 -2.88 19.12
C ASN A 157 7.68 -3.99 18.07
N ILE A 158 8.42 -3.82 16.98
CA ILE A 158 8.56 -4.85 15.95
C ILE A 158 10.04 -5.23 15.85
N GLN A 159 10.39 -6.44 16.30
CA GLN A 159 11.69 -7.04 16.05
C GLN A 159 11.69 -7.57 14.62
N SER A 160 12.43 -6.90 13.74
CA SER A 160 12.65 -7.34 12.37
C SER A 160 13.83 -8.30 12.36
N VAL A 161 13.61 -9.49 11.80
CA VAL A 161 14.58 -10.58 11.74
C VAL A 161 14.93 -10.85 10.29
N TYR A 162 16.20 -10.69 9.93
CA TYR A 162 16.70 -10.96 8.59
C TYR A 162 17.58 -12.23 8.60
N PRO A 163 17.39 -13.18 7.66
CA PRO A 163 18.23 -14.38 7.61
C PRO A 163 19.67 -13.97 7.24
N THR A 164 20.67 -14.71 7.74
CA THR A 164 22.10 -14.43 7.49
C THR A 164 22.57 -14.85 6.09
N ILE A 165 21.72 -14.65 5.08
CA ILE A 165 21.97 -14.94 3.66
C ILE A 165 22.43 -13.65 3.00
N ASP A 166 23.59 -13.69 2.35
CA ASP A 166 24.24 -12.52 1.73
C ASP A 166 24.32 -11.32 2.69
N TYR A 167 24.47 -11.60 3.99
CA TYR A 167 24.40 -10.58 5.03
C TYR A 167 25.59 -9.62 4.92
N ARG A 168 25.28 -8.33 4.91
CA ARG A 168 26.24 -7.23 4.83
C ARG A 168 25.96 -6.22 5.95
N SER A 169 26.97 -5.46 6.35
CA SER A 169 26.84 -4.52 7.47
C SER A 169 25.78 -3.43 7.25
N ASP A 170 25.52 -3.05 6.00
CA ASP A 170 24.46 -2.12 5.62
C ASP A 170 23.05 -2.71 5.82
N LEU A 171 22.92 -4.05 5.87
CA LEU A 171 21.67 -4.75 6.15
C LEU A 171 21.37 -4.88 7.66
N ASN A 172 22.24 -4.37 8.54
CA ASN A 172 22.02 -4.38 9.99
C ASN A 172 20.68 -3.74 10.40
N ILE A 173 20.20 -2.74 9.66
CA ILE A 173 18.89 -2.13 9.92
C ILE A 173 17.72 -3.09 9.73
N MET A 174 17.86 -4.10 8.87
CA MET A 174 16.83 -5.10 8.60
C MET A 174 16.73 -6.15 9.71
N ASN A 175 17.76 -6.26 10.54
CA ASN A 175 17.82 -7.16 11.70
C ASN A 175 17.85 -6.35 13.00
N ASN A 176 16.82 -5.52 13.24
CA ASN A 176 16.77 -4.56 14.33
C ASN A 176 15.35 -4.48 14.93
N THR A 177 15.25 -3.90 16.13
CA THR A 177 13.98 -3.63 16.80
C THR A 177 13.51 -2.21 16.49
N PHE A 178 12.35 -2.10 15.87
CA PHE A 178 11.66 -0.86 15.62
C PHE A 178 10.75 -0.53 16.80
N GLU A 179 11.27 0.33 17.68
CA GLU A 179 10.53 0.81 18.85
C GLU A 179 9.45 1.81 18.45
N HIS A 180 8.30 1.74 19.10
CA HIS A 180 7.30 2.79 18.95
C HIS A 180 7.71 4.03 19.76
N ALA A 181 7.36 5.22 19.26
CA ALA A 181 7.89 6.49 19.73
C ALA A 181 7.47 6.82 21.18
N GLN A 182 6.34 6.31 21.64
CA GLN A 182 5.84 6.51 23.00
C GLN A 182 6.16 5.31 23.89
N CYS A 183 7.41 4.85 23.84
CA CYS A 183 7.86 3.61 24.48
C CYS A 183 7.40 3.55 25.95
N SER A 184 6.43 2.68 26.21
CA SER A 184 6.01 2.34 27.57
C SER A 184 6.79 1.11 28.03
N ILE A 185 7.07 1.01 29.33
CA ILE A 185 7.77 -0.17 29.91
C ILE A 185 7.00 -1.48 29.62
N ALA A 186 5.69 -1.40 29.34
CA ALA A 186 4.82 -2.53 29.05
C ALA A 186 4.65 -2.84 27.54
N SER A 187 5.48 -2.26 26.67
CA SER A 187 5.29 -2.40 25.23
C SER A 187 5.63 -3.81 24.77
N LYS A 188 4.65 -4.49 24.19
CA LYS A 188 4.83 -5.82 23.61
C LYS A 188 5.75 -5.74 22.39
N THR A 189 6.49 -6.81 22.16
CA THR A 189 7.31 -6.98 20.95
C THR A 189 6.76 -8.13 20.13
N ILE A 190 6.54 -7.90 18.83
CA ILE A 190 6.26 -8.94 17.85
C ILE A 190 7.49 -9.17 16.96
N CYS A 191 7.63 -10.39 16.45
CA CYS A 191 8.78 -10.78 15.62
C CYS A 191 8.34 -10.97 14.16
N LEU A 192 8.88 -10.13 13.27
CA LEU A 192 8.62 -10.13 11.84
C LEU A 192 9.84 -10.65 11.11
N PHE A 193 9.67 -11.66 10.25
CA PHE A 193 10.76 -12.33 9.57
C PHE A 193 10.75 -12.08 8.06
N TRP A 194 11.89 -11.64 7.52
CA TRP A 194 12.13 -11.51 6.10
C TRP A 194 12.38 -12.88 5.48
N THR A 195 11.66 -13.20 4.42
CA THR A 195 11.76 -14.50 3.74
C THR A 195 11.53 -14.35 2.23
N HIS A 196 11.50 -15.47 1.52
CA HIS A 196 11.17 -15.54 0.11
C HIS A 196 10.07 -16.57 -0.14
N THR A 197 9.27 -16.34 -1.18
CA THR A 197 8.21 -17.26 -1.63
C THR A 197 8.73 -18.50 -2.37
N GLU A 198 10.02 -18.59 -2.61
CA GLU A 198 10.70 -19.68 -3.32
C GLU A 198 11.84 -20.22 -2.45
N SER A 199 12.45 -21.35 -2.84
CA SER A 199 13.70 -21.78 -2.19
C SER A 199 14.85 -20.82 -2.49
N GLU A 200 15.90 -20.82 -1.67
CA GLU A 200 17.08 -19.95 -1.88
C GLU A 200 17.70 -20.16 -3.27
N THR A 201 17.85 -21.43 -3.68
CA THR A 201 18.40 -21.78 -5.00
C THR A 201 17.57 -21.22 -6.15
N GLU A 202 16.24 -21.22 -6.03
CA GLU A 202 15.35 -20.67 -7.06
C GLU A 202 15.38 -19.14 -7.06
N ALA A 203 15.31 -18.52 -5.88
CA ALA A 203 15.38 -17.07 -5.70
C ALA A 203 16.68 -16.49 -6.29
N ARG A 204 17.82 -17.16 -6.06
CA ARG A 204 19.10 -16.76 -6.65
C ARG A 204 19.10 -16.95 -8.16
N ARG A 205 18.52 -18.05 -8.67
CA ARG A 205 18.47 -18.31 -10.11
C ARG A 205 17.69 -17.22 -10.86
N SER A 206 16.60 -16.71 -10.28
CA SER A 206 15.79 -15.65 -10.86
C SER A 206 16.42 -14.25 -10.71
N ASN A 207 17.34 -14.07 -9.75
CA ASN A 207 17.94 -12.77 -9.42
C ASN A 207 19.47 -12.72 -9.62
N ALA A 208 19.95 -13.29 -10.74
CA ALA A 208 21.36 -13.22 -11.16
C ALA A 208 22.38 -13.67 -10.09
N GLY A 209 22.01 -14.64 -9.26
CA GLY A 209 22.83 -15.20 -8.18
C GLY A 209 22.64 -14.54 -6.82
N ASN A 210 22.01 -13.37 -6.75
CA ASN A 210 21.80 -12.65 -5.49
C ASN A 210 20.50 -13.07 -4.82
N TRP A 211 20.49 -13.20 -3.49
CA TRP A 211 19.25 -13.37 -2.75
C TRP A 211 18.66 -12.01 -2.35
N SER A 212 17.34 -11.87 -2.42
CA SER A 212 16.62 -10.71 -1.91
C SER A 212 15.27 -11.16 -1.35
N PRO A 213 14.83 -10.68 -0.19
CA PRO A 213 13.53 -11.06 0.34
C PRO A 213 12.40 -10.48 -0.51
N ASN A 214 11.27 -11.20 -0.58
CA ASN A 214 10.04 -10.71 -1.22
C ASN A 214 8.78 -11.03 -0.40
N HIS A 215 8.95 -11.56 0.81
CA HIS A 215 7.85 -12.00 1.63
C HIS A 215 8.12 -11.76 3.13
N PHE A 216 7.05 -11.50 3.87
CA PHE A 216 7.07 -11.32 5.31
C PHE A 216 6.19 -12.36 5.98
N VAL A 217 6.70 -12.96 7.04
CA VAL A 217 5.95 -13.85 7.93
C VAL A 217 6.16 -13.43 9.38
N GLN A 218 5.29 -13.87 10.29
CA GLN A 218 5.58 -13.71 11.73
C GLN A 218 6.28 -14.93 12.29
N LEU A 219 7.03 -14.68 13.35
CA LEU A 219 7.57 -15.71 14.23
C LEU A 219 6.76 -15.73 15.51
N LEU A 220 6.27 -16.92 15.87
CA LEU A 220 5.57 -17.16 17.13
C LEU A 220 6.38 -18.11 18.01
N LEU A 221 6.24 -17.95 19.32
CA LEU A 221 6.78 -18.91 20.27
C LEU A 221 6.06 -20.26 20.11
N PRO A 222 6.75 -21.40 20.28
CA PRO A 222 6.08 -22.70 20.37
C PRO A 222 5.00 -22.68 21.46
N SER A 223 3.91 -23.43 21.27
CA SER A 223 2.93 -23.61 22.34
C SER A 223 3.63 -24.29 23.53
N ASP A 224 3.42 -23.76 24.75
CA ASP A 224 3.86 -24.41 25.97
C ASP A 224 3.07 -25.73 26.14
N ASN A 225 3.57 -26.83 25.57
CA ASN A 225 2.99 -28.17 25.73
C ASN A 225 3.12 -28.71 27.18
N SER A 226 3.56 -27.89 28.13
CA SER A 226 4.03 -28.29 29.45
C SER A 226 2.98 -28.20 30.58
N GLN A 227 1.71 -27.85 30.32
CA GLN A 227 0.70 -27.75 31.41
C GLN A 227 -0.52 -28.68 31.34
N SER A 228 -0.67 -29.58 30.36
CA SER A 228 -1.92 -30.36 30.22
C SER A 228 -1.85 -31.87 30.51
N GLN A 229 -0.75 -32.42 31.05
CA GLN A 229 -0.68 -33.87 31.34
C GLN A 229 -0.18 -34.30 32.73
N ASN A 230 0.03 -33.39 33.70
CA ASN A 230 0.44 -33.78 35.07
C ASN A 230 -0.62 -33.47 36.13
N HIS A 231 -1.87 -33.89 35.90
CA HIS A 231 -2.90 -33.88 36.95
C HIS A 231 -3.63 -35.22 37.05
N LEU A 232 -2.91 -36.34 37.18
CA LEU A 232 -3.40 -37.52 37.91
C LEU A 232 -2.22 -38.45 38.23
N SER A 233 -1.86 -38.47 39.53
CA SER A 233 -1.05 -39.47 40.27
C SER A 233 0.05 -38.79 41.09
N GLN A 234 -0.30 -38.27 42.27
CA GLN A 234 0.68 -38.07 43.33
C GLN A 234 1.01 -39.42 43.96
N PRO A 235 2.28 -39.86 44.02
CA PRO A 235 2.74 -40.67 45.12
C PRO A 235 3.24 -39.75 46.23
N LYS A 236 2.65 -39.88 47.42
CA LYS A 236 3.30 -39.53 48.68
C LYS A 236 4.63 -40.26 48.73
N ILE A 237 5.74 -39.57 48.98
CA ILE A 237 6.85 -40.03 49.84
C ILE A 237 7.66 -38.82 50.31
N SER A 238 8.00 -38.90 51.58
CA SER A 238 8.67 -38.01 52.52
C SER A 238 10.17 -37.76 52.25
N ASP A 239 10.61 -36.59 52.74
CA ASP A 239 11.90 -36.24 53.39
C ASP A 239 13.17 -37.04 53.08
N ALA A 240 14.20 -36.34 52.59
CA ALA A 240 15.44 -36.07 53.37
C ALA A 240 16.41 -35.20 52.53
N GLY A 241 17.03 -34.22 53.17
CA GLY A 241 17.79 -33.14 52.52
C GLY A 241 19.22 -33.45 52.08
N SER A 242 19.79 -32.50 51.32
CA SER A 242 21.18 -32.02 51.43
C SER A 242 21.45 -30.94 50.36
N THR A 243 21.93 -29.78 50.82
CA THR A 243 22.71 -28.77 50.08
C THR A 243 24.17 -29.25 49.93
N PRO A 244 25.12 -28.57 49.23
CA PRO A 244 25.13 -27.25 48.55
C PRO A 244 25.72 -27.35 47.09
N THR A 245 25.88 -26.29 46.28
CA THR A 245 27.08 -25.42 46.23
C THR A 245 26.89 -24.31 45.18
N LYS A 246 27.33 -23.09 45.54
CA LYS A 246 27.37 -21.87 44.72
C LYS A 246 28.41 -21.97 43.59
N ALA A 247 28.05 -21.51 42.39
CA ALA A 247 29.00 -21.14 41.35
C ALA A 247 28.68 -19.73 40.85
N THR A 248 29.72 -18.89 40.89
CA THR A 248 29.76 -17.47 40.58
C THR A 248 29.88 -17.26 39.06
N THR A 249 28.93 -16.56 38.44
CA THR A 249 29.04 -16.15 37.03
C THR A 249 29.16 -14.63 36.93
N LYS A 250 30.13 -14.20 36.12
CA LYS A 250 30.65 -12.85 35.98
C LYS A 250 29.66 -11.93 35.23
N ASN A 251 29.54 -10.71 35.74
CA ASN A 251 28.77 -9.61 35.16
C ASN A 251 29.44 -9.11 33.87
N ASN A 252 28.64 -8.92 32.81
CA ASN A 252 29.02 -8.15 31.64
C ASN A 252 28.51 -6.71 31.80
N THR A 253 29.45 -5.77 31.72
CA THR A 253 29.24 -4.33 31.85
C THR A 253 28.58 -3.78 30.58
N LEU A 254 27.32 -3.36 30.67
CA LEU A 254 26.65 -2.60 29.61
C LEU A 254 26.76 -1.11 29.94
N THR A 255 27.42 -0.37 29.05
CA THR A 255 27.60 1.08 29.12
C THR A 255 26.26 1.78 28.99
N GLN A 256 25.75 2.33 30.10
CA GLN A 256 24.56 3.20 30.10
C GLN A 256 24.90 4.56 29.49
N VAL A 257 24.25 4.89 28.39
CA VAL A 257 24.15 6.26 27.87
C VAL A 257 23.03 6.96 28.66
N ARG A 258 23.42 7.99 29.40
CA ARG A 258 22.55 8.83 30.25
C ARG A 258 21.72 9.77 29.36
N ILE A 259 20.40 9.64 29.38
CA ILE A 259 19.45 10.60 28.77
C ILE A 259 18.90 11.50 29.89
N PRO A 260 18.67 12.81 29.66
CA PRO A 260 18.24 13.74 30.71
C PRO A 260 16.80 13.48 31.20
N GLU A 261 16.61 13.60 32.51
CA GLU A 261 15.31 13.57 33.19
C GLU A 261 14.42 14.72 32.71
N PHE A 262 13.20 14.39 32.29
CA PHE A 262 12.11 15.34 32.09
C PHE A 262 11.18 15.24 33.29
N ASN A 263 11.03 16.33 34.05
CA ASN A 263 10.08 16.43 35.14
C ASN A 263 8.65 16.40 34.60
N ALA A 264 7.86 15.43 35.06
CA ALA A 264 6.41 15.39 34.86
C ALA A 264 5.75 15.91 36.14
N ASP A 265 5.07 17.05 36.04
CA ASP A 265 4.22 17.59 37.09
C ASP A 265 2.95 16.72 37.25
N ASP A 266 2.60 16.49 38.51
CA ASP A 266 1.43 15.77 38.98
C ASP A 266 0.12 16.46 38.59
N ASN A 267 -0.84 15.71 38.07
CA ASN A 267 -2.23 16.11 38.08
C ASN A 267 -3.14 14.91 38.39
N GLU A 268 -3.68 14.91 39.61
CA GLU A 268 -4.66 13.95 40.11
C GLU A 268 -5.94 13.96 39.26
N MET A 269 -6.36 12.80 38.76
CA MET A 269 -7.73 12.58 38.26
C MET A 269 -8.52 11.67 39.18
N GLN A 270 -9.66 12.19 39.64
CA GLN A 270 -10.70 11.49 40.41
C GLN A 270 -11.50 10.49 39.54
N PRO A 271 -12.08 9.43 40.14
CA PRO A 271 -12.80 8.39 39.41
C PRO A 271 -14.25 8.80 39.08
N PHE A 272 -14.65 8.54 37.83
CA PHE A 272 -16.00 8.75 37.30
C PHE A 272 -16.85 7.49 37.46
N GLN A 273 -18.06 7.62 38.02
CA GLN A 273 -19.06 6.54 38.11
C GLN A 273 -19.88 6.43 36.82
N VAL A 274 -20.22 5.20 36.43
CA VAL A 274 -21.01 4.85 35.24
C VAL A 274 -22.45 4.52 35.66
N PRO A 275 -23.50 5.05 35.01
CA PRO A 275 -24.85 4.53 35.18
C PRO A 275 -25.22 3.53 34.08
N SER A 276 -25.72 2.37 34.51
CA SER A 276 -26.38 1.37 33.66
C SER A 276 -27.68 1.93 33.10
N THR A 277 -27.95 1.70 31.81
CA THR A 277 -29.27 1.98 31.22
C THR A 277 -29.80 0.78 30.46
N VAL A 278 -31.07 0.53 30.73
CA VAL A 278 -31.96 -0.53 30.25
C VAL A 278 -32.25 -0.37 28.75
N ILE A 279 -32.28 -1.50 28.03
CA ILE A 279 -32.60 -1.56 26.59
C ILE A 279 -34.12 -1.73 26.42
N THR A 280 -34.74 -0.80 25.72
CA THR A 280 -36.09 -0.95 25.15
C THR A 280 -35.99 -0.86 23.63
N THR A 281 -36.60 -1.83 22.94
CA THR A 281 -36.70 -1.96 21.49
C THR A 281 -37.70 -0.98 20.90
N THR A 282 -37.35 -0.28 19.81
CA THR A 282 -38.19 -0.08 18.60
C THR A 282 -37.56 0.86 17.55
N ASN A 283 -37.81 0.49 16.29
CA ASN A 283 -37.93 1.29 15.06
C ASN A 283 -36.70 1.92 14.37
N GLU A 284 -36.69 1.72 13.05
CA GLU A 284 -35.68 2.11 12.08
C GLU A 284 -35.41 3.62 12.09
N ILE A 285 -34.30 3.99 12.74
CA ILE A 285 -33.70 5.31 12.63
C ILE A 285 -32.49 5.18 11.70
N THR A 286 -32.53 5.85 10.56
CA THR A 286 -31.37 6.02 9.69
C THR A 286 -30.28 6.74 10.48
N THR A 287 -29.32 5.98 10.99
CA THR A 287 -28.31 6.49 11.93
C THR A 287 -27.43 7.58 11.30
N PRO A 288 -26.87 8.51 12.11
CA PRO A 288 -25.94 9.55 11.66
C PRO A 288 -24.75 8.99 10.84
N ARG A 289 -24.39 7.72 11.07
CA ARG A 289 -23.31 7.01 10.40
C ARG A 289 -23.56 6.81 8.90
N THR A 290 -24.82 6.66 8.48
CA THR A 290 -25.19 6.49 7.05
C THR A 290 -25.11 7.82 6.29
N LYS A 291 -25.49 8.93 6.92
CA LYS A 291 -25.39 10.28 6.33
C LYS A 291 -23.94 10.71 6.12
N HIS A 292 -23.06 10.49 7.09
CA HIS A 292 -21.63 10.79 6.92
C HIS A 292 -20.95 9.93 5.85
N ARG A 293 -21.37 8.67 5.69
CA ARG A 293 -20.85 7.79 4.63
C ARG A 293 -21.22 8.29 3.23
N LEU A 294 -22.46 8.76 3.03
CA LEU A 294 -22.91 9.31 1.75
C LEU A 294 -22.21 10.63 1.43
N GLN A 295 -22.09 11.52 2.40
CA GLN A 295 -21.41 12.80 2.22
C GLN A 295 -19.91 12.63 1.89
N LEU A 296 -19.25 11.60 2.43
CA LEU A 296 -17.85 11.28 2.11
C LEU A 296 -17.69 10.70 0.70
N VAL A 297 -18.65 9.87 0.24
CA VAL A 297 -18.64 9.34 -1.13
C VAL A 297 -18.89 10.47 -2.14
N GLU A 298 -19.78 11.41 -1.83
CA GLU A 298 -20.06 12.58 -2.66
C GLU A 298 -18.87 13.56 -2.72
N THR A 299 -18.17 13.81 -1.60
CA THR A 299 -16.96 14.64 -1.63
C THR A 299 -15.80 13.98 -2.34
N CYS A 300 -15.63 12.65 -2.21
CA CYS A 300 -14.61 11.93 -2.98
C CYS A 300 -14.91 11.95 -4.49
N THR A 301 -16.16 11.74 -4.90
CA THR A 301 -16.53 11.72 -6.33
C THR A 301 -16.50 13.11 -6.98
N SER A 302 -16.89 14.17 -6.26
CA SER A 302 -16.79 15.54 -6.79
C SER A 302 -15.35 16.01 -6.94
N PHE A 303 -14.48 15.61 -6.02
CA PHE A 303 -13.04 15.87 -6.09
C PHE A 303 -12.38 15.12 -7.25
N GLU A 304 -12.76 13.85 -7.47
CA GLU A 304 -12.29 13.06 -8.63
C GLU A 304 -12.67 13.74 -9.96
N ASN A 305 -13.90 14.21 -10.10
CA ASN A 305 -14.34 14.92 -11.30
C ASN A 305 -13.58 16.24 -11.52
N THR A 306 -13.33 16.99 -10.45
CA THR A 306 -12.60 18.26 -10.50
C THR A 306 -11.14 18.06 -10.94
N ILE A 307 -10.45 17.06 -10.38
CA ILE A 307 -9.07 16.72 -10.76
C ILE A 307 -9.00 16.26 -12.22
N VAL A 308 -9.94 15.40 -12.65
CA VAL A 308 -9.97 14.91 -14.03
C VAL A 308 -10.18 16.09 -14.99
N GLU A 309 -11.06 17.02 -14.67
CA GLU A 309 -11.33 18.17 -15.53
C GLU A 309 -10.17 19.17 -15.55
N GLN A 310 -9.51 19.42 -14.41
CA GLN A 310 -8.31 20.25 -14.35
C GLN A 310 -7.16 19.65 -15.18
N LYS A 311 -6.95 18.33 -15.12
CA LYS A 311 -5.96 17.64 -15.97
C LYS A 311 -6.30 17.74 -17.44
N ARG A 312 -7.58 17.62 -17.81
CA ARG A 312 -8.03 17.82 -19.20
C ARG A 312 -7.77 19.25 -19.67
N MET A 313 -7.99 20.24 -18.81
CA MET A 313 -7.74 21.65 -19.10
C MET A 313 -6.24 21.91 -19.32
N GLN A 314 -5.37 21.48 -18.41
CA GLN A 314 -3.92 21.62 -18.56
C GLN A 314 -3.39 20.89 -19.80
N ALA A 315 -3.92 19.72 -20.12
CA ALA A 315 -3.56 18.99 -21.34
C ALA A 315 -3.96 19.76 -22.61
N ARG A 316 -5.14 20.39 -22.62
CA ARG A 316 -5.59 21.27 -23.71
C ARG A 316 -4.69 22.49 -23.85
N GLU A 317 -4.31 23.13 -22.75
CA GLU A 317 -3.40 24.29 -22.75
C GLU A 317 -2.02 23.94 -23.29
N ARG A 318 -1.41 22.82 -22.84
CA ARG A 318 -0.12 22.36 -23.37
C ARG A 318 -0.20 22.04 -24.86
N MET A 319 -1.28 21.42 -25.31
CA MET A 319 -1.51 21.14 -26.73
C MET A 319 -1.70 22.42 -27.54
N ALA A 320 -2.41 23.42 -26.99
CA ALA A 320 -2.61 24.72 -27.61
C ALA A 320 -1.29 25.50 -27.71
N ALA A 321 -0.52 25.56 -26.63
CA ALA A 321 0.80 26.19 -26.59
C ALA A 321 1.78 25.53 -27.58
N LYS A 322 1.79 24.19 -27.63
CA LYS A 322 2.60 23.45 -28.60
C LYS A 322 2.20 23.74 -30.05
N ARG A 323 0.90 23.89 -30.33
CA ARG A 323 0.41 24.28 -31.67
C ARG A 323 0.78 25.72 -32.01
N ALA A 324 0.70 26.64 -31.07
CA ALA A 324 1.05 28.05 -31.26
C ALA A 324 2.56 28.25 -31.49
N ALA A 325 3.40 27.42 -30.89
CA ALA A 325 4.85 27.47 -31.02
C ALA A 325 5.40 26.72 -32.25
N SER A 326 4.60 25.86 -32.89
CA SER A 326 5.05 25.05 -34.03
C SER A 326 5.08 25.89 -35.31
N THR A 327 6.18 25.83 -36.05
CA THR A 327 6.23 26.40 -37.40
C THR A 327 5.35 25.58 -38.36
N PRO A 328 4.90 26.16 -39.49
CA PRO A 328 4.13 25.42 -40.50
C PRO A 328 4.86 24.17 -41.02
N GLU A 329 6.18 24.25 -41.21
CA GLU A 329 7.01 23.11 -41.63
C GLU A 329 7.07 22.00 -40.57
N GLU A 330 7.17 22.37 -39.28
CA GLU A 330 7.18 21.38 -38.20
C GLU A 330 5.81 20.70 -38.03
N ALA A 331 4.72 21.45 -38.22
CA ALA A 331 3.37 20.91 -38.22
C ALA A 331 3.16 19.92 -39.38
N GLU A 332 3.68 20.23 -40.57
CA GLU A 332 3.64 19.35 -41.73
C GLU A 332 4.47 18.07 -41.50
N ARG A 333 5.69 18.18 -40.97
CA ARG A 333 6.52 17.02 -40.60
C ARG A 333 5.83 16.12 -39.58
N GLN A 334 5.22 16.70 -38.55
CA GLN A 334 4.45 15.93 -37.56
C GLN A 334 3.25 15.22 -38.19
N HIS A 335 2.58 15.85 -39.16
CA HIS A 335 1.47 15.26 -39.89
C HIS A 335 1.92 14.08 -40.78
N ILE A 336 3.05 14.23 -41.49
CA ILE A 336 3.66 13.16 -42.29
C ILE A 336 4.02 11.98 -41.39
N PHE A 337 4.72 12.21 -40.28
CA PHE A 337 5.12 11.15 -39.35
C PHE A 337 3.90 10.44 -38.73
N ALA A 338 2.85 11.18 -38.39
CA ALA A 338 1.61 10.59 -37.90
C ALA A 338 0.92 9.72 -38.97
N ARG A 339 0.95 10.13 -40.25
CA ARG A 339 0.43 9.37 -41.37
C ARG A 339 1.22 8.07 -41.60
N GLU A 340 2.55 8.14 -41.58
CA GLU A 340 3.44 6.99 -41.71
C GLU A 340 3.25 5.99 -40.58
N ARG A 341 3.24 6.46 -39.32
CA ARG A 341 2.99 5.60 -38.16
C ARG A 341 1.63 4.90 -38.24
N ASN A 342 0.60 5.60 -38.71
CA ASN A 342 -0.72 5.02 -38.90
C ASN A 342 -0.75 4.03 -40.07
N ALA A 343 -0.01 4.28 -41.14
CA ALA A 343 0.12 3.34 -42.26
C ALA A 343 0.86 2.07 -41.82
N ALA A 344 1.97 2.20 -41.10
CA ALA A 344 2.71 1.08 -40.53
C ALA A 344 1.85 0.22 -39.60
N ARG A 345 1.10 0.86 -38.69
CA ARG A 345 0.13 0.15 -37.83
C ARG A 345 -0.93 -0.61 -38.62
N ARG A 346 -1.42 -0.07 -39.74
CA ARG A 346 -2.39 -0.78 -40.59
C ARG A 346 -1.76 -1.95 -41.32
N ALA A 347 -0.50 -1.82 -41.74
CA ALA A 347 0.22 -2.89 -42.43
C ALA A 347 0.49 -4.10 -41.53
N THR A 348 0.60 -3.91 -40.22
CA THR A 348 0.84 -4.99 -39.25
C THR A 348 -0.43 -5.69 -38.74
N LEU A 349 -1.62 -5.18 -39.05
CA LEU A 349 -2.87 -5.76 -38.54
C LEU A 349 -3.33 -6.93 -39.40
N THR A 350 -3.76 -8.00 -38.75
CA THR A 350 -4.41 -9.14 -39.41
C THR A 350 -5.81 -8.75 -39.89
N PRO A 351 -6.38 -9.42 -40.92
CA PRO A 351 -7.75 -9.17 -41.37
C PRO A 351 -8.81 -9.24 -40.26
N LYS A 352 -8.61 -10.14 -39.28
CA LYS A 352 -9.51 -10.30 -38.13
C LYS A 352 -9.47 -9.09 -37.19
N GLU A 353 -8.29 -8.54 -36.93
CA GLU A 353 -8.15 -7.32 -36.12
C GLU A 353 -8.69 -6.08 -36.85
N ILE A 354 -8.56 -6.02 -38.17
CA ILE A 354 -9.16 -4.95 -39.00
C ILE A 354 -10.69 -4.98 -38.85
N GLU A 355 -11.30 -6.16 -38.93
CA GLU A 355 -12.76 -6.30 -38.79
C GLU A 355 -13.22 -5.96 -37.36
N GLN A 356 -12.48 -6.40 -36.35
CA GLN A 356 -12.74 -6.03 -34.95
C GLN A 356 -12.64 -4.51 -34.72
N GLN A 357 -11.68 -3.84 -35.34
CA GLN A 357 -11.59 -2.38 -35.25
C GLN A 357 -12.76 -1.68 -35.94
N ARG A 358 -13.25 -2.22 -37.06
CA ARG A 358 -14.43 -1.71 -37.74
C ARG A 358 -15.68 -1.87 -36.89
N SER A 359 -15.90 -3.03 -36.28
CA SER A 359 -17.05 -3.26 -35.40
C SER A 359 -17.03 -2.30 -34.21
N LEU A 360 -15.89 -2.15 -33.53
CA LEU A 360 -15.73 -1.21 -32.42
C LEU A 360 -15.95 0.25 -32.84
N ALA A 361 -15.59 0.62 -34.07
CA ALA A 361 -15.84 1.97 -34.59
C ALA A 361 -17.34 2.22 -34.83
N VAL A 362 -18.06 1.22 -35.34
CA VAL A 362 -19.52 1.25 -35.50
C VAL A 362 -20.20 1.37 -34.14
N ASP A 363 -19.82 0.53 -33.18
CA ASP A 363 -20.38 0.53 -31.83
C ASP A 363 -20.17 1.87 -31.13
N ARG A 364 -18.96 2.45 -31.24
CA ARG A 364 -18.68 3.80 -30.70
C ARG A 364 -19.51 4.87 -31.39
N SER A 365 -19.75 4.76 -32.69
CA SER A 365 -20.61 5.69 -33.41
C SER A 365 -22.06 5.55 -32.96
N MET A 366 -22.55 4.34 -32.73
CA MET A 366 -23.91 4.09 -32.25
C MET A 366 -24.08 4.58 -30.82
N ALA A 367 -23.14 4.28 -29.92
CA ALA A 367 -23.16 4.75 -28.55
C ALA A 367 -23.20 6.28 -28.47
N LYS A 368 -22.38 6.97 -29.27
CA LYS A 368 -22.41 8.45 -29.35
C LYS A 368 -23.76 8.99 -29.81
N ARG A 369 -24.43 8.32 -30.75
CA ARG A 369 -25.78 8.71 -31.20
C ARG A 369 -26.85 8.44 -30.14
N ALA A 370 -26.69 7.37 -29.37
CA ALA A 370 -27.63 7.01 -28.32
C ALA A 370 -27.57 7.97 -27.11
N THR A 371 -26.39 8.54 -26.83
CA THR A 371 -26.20 9.47 -25.69
C THR A 371 -26.30 10.95 -26.06
N GLY A 372 -26.29 11.28 -27.35
CA GLY A 372 -26.34 12.67 -27.84
C GLY A 372 -27.75 13.24 -27.80
N THR A 373 -27.88 14.51 -27.44
CA THR A 373 -29.15 15.23 -27.55
C THR A 373 -29.53 15.42 -29.03
N PRO A 374 -30.82 15.59 -29.37
CA PRO A 374 -31.25 15.83 -30.76
C PRO A 374 -30.56 17.03 -31.43
N ILE A 375 -30.18 18.04 -30.64
CA ILE A 375 -29.47 19.24 -31.11
C ILE A 375 -28.03 18.88 -31.53
N GLU A 376 -27.30 18.15 -30.68
CA GLU A 376 -25.93 17.69 -31.01
C GLU A 376 -25.91 16.75 -32.23
N ALA A 377 -26.98 15.97 -32.42
CA ALA A 377 -27.11 15.10 -33.58
C ALA A 377 -27.28 15.91 -34.88
N GLU A 378 -28.06 17.00 -34.86
CA GLU A 378 -28.24 17.87 -36.03
C GLU A 378 -26.97 18.68 -36.34
N GLU A 379 -26.28 19.21 -35.34
CA GLU A 379 -25.00 19.91 -35.52
C GLU A 379 -23.95 18.99 -36.16
N GLN A 380 -23.85 17.74 -35.71
CA GLN A 380 -22.95 16.75 -36.32
C GLN A 380 -23.33 16.46 -37.78
N ARG A 381 -24.63 16.45 -38.11
CA ARG A 381 -25.12 16.23 -39.47
C ARG A 381 -24.74 17.39 -40.40
N VAL A 382 -24.90 18.63 -39.94
CA VAL A 382 -24.50 19.83 -40.68
C VAL A 382 -22.99 19.83 -40.92
N LEU A 383 -22.17 19.60 -39.89
CA LEU A 383 -20.72 19.52 -40.02
C LEU A 383 -20.26 18.40 -40.96
N ALA A 384 -20.95 17.25 -40.96
CA ALA A 384 -20.66 16.16 -41.89
C ALA A 384 -21.00 16.53 -43.35
N SER A 385 -22.11 17.24 -43.55
CA SER A 385 -22.52 17.75 -44.87
C SER A 385 -21.48 18.74 -45.41
N GLU A 386 -21.06 19.72 -44.60
CA GLU A 386 -20.04 20.71 -44.97
C GLU A 386 -18.71 20.05 -45.35
N ARG A 387 -18.22 19.09 -44.55
CA ARG A 387 -17.00 18.34 -44.89
C ARG A 387 -17.10 17.61 -46.21
N THR A 388 -18.28 17.07 -46.53
CA THR A 388 -18.52 16.37 -47.79
C THR A 388 -18.53 17.35 -48.96
N ALA A 389 -19.13 18.53 -48.78
CA ALA A 389 -19.10 19.60 -49.78
C ALA A 389 -17.67 20.11 -50.04
N THR A 390 -16.89 20.38 -48.99
CA THR A 390 -15.50 20.83 -49.10
C THR A 390 -14.61 19.81 -49.82
N ARG A 391 -14.80 18.50 -49.54
CA ARG A 391 -14.08 17.42 -50.25
C ARG A 391 -14.41 17.34 -51.73
N ARG A 392 -15.68 17.55 -52.09
CA ARG A 392 -16.09 17.61 -53.50
C ARG A 392 -15.46 18.81 -54.20
N ALA A 393 -15.47 19.99 -53.56
CA ALA A 393 -14.87 21.20 -54.13
C ALA A 393 -13.35 21.07 -54.35
N THR A 394 -12.62 20.50 -53.37
CA THR A 394 -11.17 20.26 -53.50
C THR A 394 -10.83 19.27 -54.61
N ARG A 395 -11.60 18.18 -54.71
CA ARG A 395 -11.39 17.17 -55.76
C ARG A 395 -11.60 17.75 -57.17
N VAL A 396 -12.64 18.57 -57.36
CA VAL A 396 -12.88 19.24 -58.65
C VAL A 396 -11.72 20.17 -59.00
N SER A 397 -11.19 20.93 -58.03
CA SER A 397 -10.01 21.79 -58.24
C SER A 397 -8.76 21.01 -58.64
N GLU A 398 -8.49 19.86 -58.02
CA GLU A 398 -7.35 18.99 -58.38
C GLU A 398 -7.51 18.36 -59.77
N GLU A 399 -8.71 17.87 -60.11
CA GLU A 399 -9.01 17.31 -61.43
C GLU A 399 -8.86 18.39 -62.53
N THR A 400 -9.23 19.64 -62.23
CA THR A 400 -9.09 20.77 -63.17
C THR A 400 -7.61 21.15 -63.39
N LYS A 401 -6.80 21.13 -62.33
CA LYS A 401 -5.36 21.37 -62.41
C LYS A 401 -4.63 20.28 -63.20
N GLN A 402 -4.98 19.01 -63.01
CA GLN A 402 -4.40 17.89 -63.77
C GLN A 402 -4.72 17.98 -65.26
N GLN A 403 -5.94 18.37 -65.63
CA GLN A 403 -6.29 18.55 -67.04
C GLN A 403 -5.51 19.70 -67.71
N GLN A 404 -5.17 20.77 -66.97
CA GLN A 404 -4.33 21.87 -67.47
C GLN A 404 -2.83 21.53 -67.57
N THR A 405 -2.36 20.45 -66.94
CA THR A 405 -0.93 20.06 -67.02
C THR A 405 -0.64 19.06 -68.15
N VAL A 406 -1.69 18.49 -68.76
CA VAL A 406 -1.60 17.47 -69.82
C VAL A 406 -1.92 18.06 -71.21
N ALA A 407 -2.49 19.27 -71.26
CA ALA A 407 -2.63 20.09 -72.47
C ALA A 407 -1.46 21.06 -72.58
#